data_AF-A0A6B2ECA8-F1
#
_entry.id   AF-A0A6B2ECA8-F1
#
_cell.length_a   1.000
_cell.length_b   1.000
_cell.length_c   1.000
_cell.angle_alpha   90.00
_cell.angle_beta   90.00
_cell.angle_gamma   90.00
#
_symmetry.space_group_name_H-M   'P 1'
#
loop_
_entity.id
_entity.type
_entity.pdbx_description
1 polymer ?
#
loop_
_entity_poly.entity_id
_entity_poly.type
_entity_poly.pdbx_seq_one_letter_code
_entity_poly.pdbx_strand_id
1 'polypeptide(L)'
;MKEAIKSKTLMIRFAILIYNWITNAFVYYGLSLNSTSLSGNKYLNYALVCLIEIPGYTLAWIAMNKLGRKWSLSSSLLLCAVTCVIGGFIDADLTWAVVSLFLIGKLGITISFSVIYTYSAEMIPTTIRSAGVGALSTIARFGAMLAPFVPLLGLYVKPLPLILFGILSLVGGVTAFFLPETLKKKLPDTVEEAERLGKIEDDIEMRSEPFKQS
;
A
#
# COMPACT_ATOMS: atom_id res chain seq x y z
N MET A 1 2.12 -9.24 -23.88
CA MET A 1 2.13 -10.11 -22.68
C MET A 1 3.29 -11.11 -22.68
N LYS A 2 3.56 -11.85 -23.76
CA LYS A 2 4.70 -12.80 -23.83
C LYS A 2 6.09 -12.13 -23.68
N GLU A 3 6.25 -10.89 -24.14
CA GLU A 3 7.53 -10.16 -24.02
C GLU A 3 7.77 -9.61 -22.60
N ALA A 4 6.72 -9.13 -21.93
CA ALA A 4 6.78 -8.70 -20.52
C ALA A 4 7.22 -9.82 -19.55
N ILE A 5 6.98 -11.09 -19.91
CA ILE A 5 7.35 -12.27 -19.13
C ILE A 5 8.83 -12.66 -19.37
N LYS A 6 9.47 -12.14 -20.43
CA LYS A 6 10.84 -12.50 -20.81
C LYS A 6 11.90 -11.81 -19.96
N SER A 7 11.60 -10.62 -19.43
CA SER A 7 12.52 -9.83 -18.60
C SER A 7 12.35 -10.15 -17.12
N LYS A 8 13.39 -10.74 -16.51
CA LYS A 8 13.41 -11.10 -15.08
C LYS A 8 13.14 -9.90 -14.17
N THR A 9 13.60 -8.70 -14.54
CA THR A 9 13.42 -7.47 -13.77
C THR A 9 11.96 -7.04 -13.71
N LEU A 10 11.24 -7.12 -14.84
CA LEU A 10 9.82 -6.74 -14.90
C LEU A 10 8.96 -7.74 -14.12
N MET A 11 9.28 -9.03 -14.22
CA MET A 11 8.60 -10.08 -13.47
C MET A 11 8.74 -9.89 -11.94
N ILE A 12 9.94 -9.54 -11.47
CA ILE A 12 10.16 -9.24 -10.04
C ILE A 12 9.33 -8.02 -9.61
N ARG A 13 9.31 -6.95 -10.39
CA ARG A 13 8.48 -5.76 -10.10
C ARG A 13 7.00 -6.10 -10.02
N PHE A 14 6.48 -6.89 -10.96
CA PHE A 14 5.10 -7.38 -10.93
C PHE A 14 4.82 -8.28 -9.72
N ALA A 15 5.75 -9.18 -9.36
CA ALA A 15 5.60 -10.01 -8.17
C ALA A 15 5.53 -9.17 -6.89
N ILE A 16 6.35 -8.12 -6.77
CA ILE A 16 6.30 -7.21 -5.62
C ILE A 16 4.99 -6.41 -5.61
N LEU A 17 4.50 -5.95 -6.77
CA LEU A 17 3.19 -5.30 -6.87
C LEU A 17 2.08 -6.24 -6.41
N ILE A 18 2.05 -7.48 -6.90
CA ILE A 18 1.07 -8.50 -6.50
C ILE A 18 1.10 -8.70 -4.99
N TYR A 19 2.29 -8.88 -4.41
CA TYR A 19 2.46 -9.01 -2.97
C TYR A 19 1.89 -7.80 -2.22
N ASN A 20 2.28 -6.58 -2.61
CA ASN A 20 1.81 -5.36 -1.96
C ASN A 20 0.30 -5.15 -2.11
N TRP A 21 -0.32 -5.57 -3.22
CA TRP A 21 -1.77 -5.54 -3.41
C TRP A 21 -2.49 -6.50 -2.46
N ILE A 22 -2.01 -7.74 -2.34
CA ILE A 22 -2.55 -8.73 -1.41
C ILE A 22 -2.41 -8.22 0.02
N THR A 23 -1.23 -7.76 0.42
CA THR A 23 -0.96 -7.22 1.76
C THR A 23 -1.84 -6.02 2.06
N ASN A 24 -1.97 -5.07 1.12
CA ASN A 24 -2.81 -3.89 1.30
C ASN A 24 -4.26 -4.26 1.54
N ALA A 25 -4.86 -5.12 0.70
CA ALA A 25 -6.23 -5.56 0.90
C ALA A 25 -6.40 -6.33 2.22
N PHE A 26 -5.50 -7.28 2.50
CA PHE A 26 -5.55 -8.09 3.71
C PHE A 26 -5.51 -7.24 4.98
N VAL A 27 -4.56 -6.31 5.08
CA VAL A 27 -4.39 -5.44 6.25
C VAL A 27 -5.50 -4.39 6.32
N TYR A 28 -5.92 -3.80 5.20
CA TYR A 28 -6.98 -2.80 5.17
C TYR A 28 -8.30 -3.36 5.71
N TYR A 29 -8.72 -4.53 5.20
CA TYR A 29 -9.95 -5.19 5.66
C TYR A 29 -9.76 -5.81 7.05
N GLY A 30 -8.58 -6.38 7.33
CA GLY A 30 -8.26 -7.00 8.61
C GLY A 30 -8.31 -5.99 9.76
N LEU A 31 -7.72 -4.82 9.60
CA LEU A 31 -7.82 -3.72 10.55
C LEU A 31 -9.27 -3.25 10.67
N SER A 32 -9.97 -2.97 9.57
CA SER A 32 -11.37 -2.54 9.64
C SER A 32 -12.26 -3.49 10.46
N LEU A 33 -12.09 -4.81 10.30
CA LEU A 33 -12.81 -5.80 11.10
C LEU A 33 -12.34 -5.83 12.57
N ASN A 34 -11.02 -5.76 12.79
CA ASN A 34 -10.43 -5.78 14.13
C ASN A 34 -10.81 -4.53 14.96
N SER A 35 -11.16 -3.41 14.34
CA SER A 35 -11.61 -2.18 15.02
C SER A 35 -12.82 -2.40 15.96
N THR A 36 -13.66 -3.38 15.65
CA THR A 36 -14.83 -3.74 16.46
C THR A 36 -14.48 -4.59 17.68
N SER A 37 -13.29 -5.19 17.68
CA SER A 37 -12.76 -6.04 18.77
C SER A 37 -11.89 -5.26 19.75
N LEU A 38 -11.59 -3.99 19.47
CA LEU A 38 -10.89 -3.10 20.41
C LEU A 38 -11.76 -2.83 21.65
N SER A 39 -11.10 -2.62 22.79
CA SER A 39 -11.73 -2.21 24.04
C SER A 39 -12.52 -0.90 23.86
N GLY A 40 -13.65 -0.79 24.56
CA GLY A 40 -14.54 0.38 24.48
C GLY A 40 -15.78 0.16 23.61
N ASN A 41 -16.31 1.25 23.03
CA ASN A 41 -17.54 1.20 22.24
C ASN A 41 -17.24 0.86 20.78
N LYS A 42 -17.64 -0.35 20.36
CA LYS A 42 -17.46 -0.87 18.99
C LYS A 42 -18.01 0.06 17.89
N TYR A 43 -19.14 0.73 18.13
CA TYR A 43 -19.74 1.63 17.14
C TYR A 43 -18.91 2.91 16.98
N LEU A 44 -18.38 3.43 18.09
CA LEU A 44 -17.52 4.60 18.10
C LEU A 44 -16.17 4.29 17.44
N ASN A 45 -15.56 3.15 17.76
CA ASN A 45 -14.30 2.71 17.14
C ASN A 45 -14.44 2.57 15.62
N TYR A 46 -15.51 1.91 15.16
CA TYR A 46 -15.77 1.76 13.73
C TYR A 46 -16.08 3.11 13.05
N ALA A 47 -16.85 3.99 13.70
CA ALA A 47 -17.11 5.33 13.19
C ALA A 47 -15.83 6.16 13.04
N LEU A 48 -14.90 6.09 14.00
CA LEU A 48 -13.60 6.75 13.93
C LEU A 48 -12.74 6.19 12.78
N VAL A 49 -12.80 4.87 12.55
CA VAL A 49 -12.14 4.23 11.40
C VAL A 49 -12.70 4.74 10.08
N CYS A 50 -14.02 4.89 9.95
CA CYS A 50 -14.60 5.48 8.74
C CYS A 50 -14.23 6.96 8.61
N LEU A 51 -14.20 7.70 9.71
CA LEU A 51 -13.88 9.13 9.71
C LEU A 51 -12.42 9.39 9.31
N ILE A 52 -11.47 8.57 9.76
CA ILE A 52 -10.04 8.75 9.46
C ILE A 52 -9.69 8.42 8.00
N GLU A 53 -10.55 7.70 7.28
CA GLU A 53 -10.31 7.43 5.85
C GLU A 53 -10.40 8.70 5.00
N ILE A 54 -11.31 9.62 5.32
CA ILE A 54 -11.47 10.90 4.61
C ILE A 54 -10.16 11.71 4.58
N PRO A 55 -9.52 12.04 5.72
CA PRO A 55 -8.23 12.72 5.72
C PRO A 55 -7.11 11.80 5.21
N GLY A 56 -7.24 10.48 5.31
CA GLY A 56 -6.30 9.52 4.72
C GLY A 56 -6.18 9.72 3.21
N TYR A 57 -7.28 9.83 2.49
CA TYR A 57 -7.28 10.06 1.04
C TYR A 57 -6.68 11.42 0.64
N THR A 58 -6.99 12.48 1.38
CA THR A 58 -6.44 13.82 1.09
C THR A 58 -4.92 13.87 1.36
N LEU A 59 -4.46 13.23 2.44
CA LEU A 59 -3.03 13.07 2.72
C LEU A 59 -2.34 12.21 1.67
N ALA A 60 -2.99 11.15 1.18
CA ALA A 60 -2.43 10.32 0.11
C ALA A 60 -2.16 11.14 -1.16
N TRP A 61 -3.12 11.99 -1.54
CA TRP A 61 -2.96 12.89 -2.69
C TRP A 61 -1.77 13.86 -2.51
N ILE A 62 -1.65 14.48 -1.33
CA ILE A 62 -0.53 15.39 -1.02
C ILE A 62 0.80 14.63 -1.01
N ALA A 63 0.84 13.44 -0.40
CA ALA A 63 2.05 12.62 -0.29
C ALA A 63 2.55 12.20 -1.68
N MET A 64 1.66 11.72 -2.55
CA MET A 64 2.01 11.35 -3.93
C MET A 64 2.60 12.51 -4.74
N ASN A 65 2.12 13.73 -4.51
CA ASN A 65 2.60 14.93 -5.20
C ASN A 65 3.94 15.45 -4.68
N LYS A 66 4.20 15.36 -3.37
CA LYS A 66 5.41 15.92 -2.75
C LYS A 66 6.56 14.92 -2.58
N LEU A 67 6.27 13.70 -2.14
CA LEU A 67 7.27 12.70 -1.76
C LEU A 67 7.58 11.70 -2.89
N GLY A 68 6.74 11.66 -3.92
CA GLY A 68 6.79 10.61 -4.95
C GLY A 68 6.00 9.37 -4.56
N ARG A 69 5.80 8.46 -5.51
CA ARG A 69 4.91 7.31 -5.31
C ARG A 69 5.61 6.20 -4.54
N LYS A 70 6.91 5.97 -4.80
CA LYS A 70 7.69 4.94 -4.08
C LYS A 70 7.77 5.24 -2.59
N TRP A 71 8.18 6.45 -2.25
CA TRP A 71 8.34 6.87 -0.86
C TRP A 71 7.00 6.97 -0.14
N SER A 72 5.93 7.43 -0.81
CA SER A 72 4.58 7.44 -0.23
C SER A 72 4.08 6.04 0.10
N LEU A 73 4.26 5.08 -0.80
CA LEU A 73 3.85 3.68 -0.57
C LEU A 73 4.65 3.06 0.58
N SER A 74 5.97 3.17 0.54
CA SER A 74 6.83 2.55 1.53
C SER A 74 6.66 3.18 2.93
N SER A 75 6.68 4.52 3.03
CA SER A 75 6.53 5.20 4.32
C SER A 75 5.18 4.94 4.98
N SER A 76 4.10 4.87 4.21
CA SER A 76 2.76 4.62 4.75
C SER A 76 2.58 3.17 5.22
N LEU A 77 3.15 2.19 4.51
CA LEU A 77 3.21 0.79 4.96
C LEU A 77 4.09 0.61 6.20
N LEU A 78 5.24 1.27 6.26
CA LEU A 78 6.11 1.25 7.43
C LEU A 78 5.46 1.93 8.65
N LEU A 79 4.77 3.06 8.44
CA LEU A 79 3.99 3.71 9.48
C LEU A 79 2.92 2.76 10.04
N CYS A 80 2.18 2.10 9.16
CA CYS A 80 1.21 1.08 9.54
C CYS A 80 1.86 -0.07 10.31
N ALA A 81 3.02 -0.56 9.85
CA ALA A 81 3.74 -1.64 10.50
C ALA A 81 4.15 -1.28 11.93
N VAL A 82 4.79 -0.12 12.11
CA VAL A 82 5.27 0.35 13.41
C VAL A 82 4.11 0.54 14.38
N THR A 83 3.02 1.19 13.97
CA THR A 83 1.89 1.43 14.86
C THR A 83 1.13 0.15 15.22
N CYS A 84 1.00 -0.80 14.29
CA CYS A 84 0.38 -2.10 14.57
C CYS A 84 1.24 -2.94 15.53
N VAL A 85 2.57 -2.95 15.35
CA VAL A 85 3.47 -3.67 16.26
C VAL A 85 3.43 -3.04 17.66
N ILE A 86 3.58 -1.71 17.76
CA ILE A 86 3.52 -1.02 19.06
C ILE A 86 2.16 -1.21 19.72
N GLY A 87 1.06 -1.11 18.96
CA GLY A 87 -0.29 -1.34 19.46
C GLY A 87 -0.52 -2.77 19.97
N GLY A 88 0.21 -3.75 19.45
CA GLY A 88 0.19 -5.12 19.95
C GLY A 88 0.94 -5.33 21.26
N PHE A 89 1.91 -4.48 21.61
CA PHE A 89 2.68 -4.60 22.86
C PHE A 89 2.13 -3.76 24.01
N ILE A 90 1.18 -2.86 23.75
CA ILE A 90 0.58 -2.01 24.78
C ILE A 90 -0.53 -2.76 25.51
N ASP A 91 -0.46 -2.74 26.85
CA ASP A 91 -1.49 -3.32 27.72
C ASP A 91 -2.84 -2.60 27.60
N ALA A 92 -3.91 -3.36 27.77
CA ALA A 92 -5.29 -2.94 27.53
C ALA A 92 -5.80 -1.81 28.46
N ASP A 93 -5.03 -1.45 29.49
CA ASP A 93 -5.41 -0.43 30.47
C ASP A 93 -5.45 0.99 29.88
N LEU A 94 -4.66 1.28 28.83
CA LEU A 94 -4.72 2.55 28.08
C LEU A 94 -5.54 2.42 26.79
N THR A 95 -6.87 2.30 26.94
CA THR A 95 -7.79 2.13 25.79
C THR A 95 -7.63 3.24 24.73
N TRP A 96 -7.51 4.50 25.14
CA TRP A 96 -7.35 5.62 24.20
C TRP A 96 -6.02 5.59 23.44
N ALA A 97 -4.93 5.16 24.07
CA ALA A 97 -3.62 5.07 23.41
C ALA A 97 -3.63 3.99 22.32
N VAL A 98 -4.23 2.83 22.62
CA VAL A 98 -4.39 1.73 21.65
C VAL A 98 -5.25 2.18 20.47
N VAL A 99 -6.39 2.84 20.73
CA VAL A 99 -7.28 3.36 19.67
C VAL A 99 -6.56 4.41 18.82
N SER A 100 -5.83 5.36 19.40
CA SER A 100 -5.09 6.35 18.64
C SER A 100 -4.01 5.74 17.73
N LEU A 101 -3.21 4.80 18.25
CA LEU A 101 -2.21 4.09 17.45
C LEU A 101 -2.84 3.28 16.32
N PHE A 102 -3.95 2.61 16.63
CA PHE A 102 -4.73 1.87 15.66
C PHE A 102 -5.25 2.77 14.52
N LEU A 103 -5.77 3.96 14.85
CA LEU A 103 -6.24 4.93 13.86
C LEU A 103 -5.10 5.46 13.00
N ILE A 104 -3.91 5.70 13.57
CA ILE A 104 -2.72 6.10 12.79
C ILE A 104 -2.30 4.96 11.83
N GLY A 105 -2.33 3.70 12.30
CA GLY A 105 -2.08 2.54 11.43
C GLY A 105 -3.10 2.39 10.30
N LYS A 106 -4.37 2.62 10.62
CA LYS A 106 -5.47 2.62 9.64
C LYS A 106 -5.33 3.75 8.62
N LEU A 107 -4.90 4.94 9.05
CA LEU A 107 -4.59 6.04 8.15
C LEU A 107 -3.44 5.69 7.20
N GLY A 108 -2.37 5.07 7.71
CA GLY A 108 -1.24 4.61 6.91
C GLY A 108 -1.66 3.62 5.82
N ILE A 109 -2.45 2.61 6.15
CA ILE A 109 -2.90 1.63 5.15
C ILE A 109 -3.84 2.25 4.12
N THR A 110 -4.70 3.20 4.49
CA THR A 110 -5.58 3.91 3.55
C THR A 110 -4.77 4.75 2.55
N ILE A 111 -3.69 5.40 3.01
CA ILE A 111 -2.76 6.10 2.12
C ILE A 111 -2.11 5.11 1.17
N SER A 112 -1.53 4.03 1.69
CA SER A 112 -0.88 2.99 0.89
C SER A 112 -1.82 2.40 -0.17
N PHE A 113 -3.08 2.11 0.20
CA PHE A 113 -4.10 1.59 -0.70
C PHE A 113 -4.41 2.57 -1.85
N SER A 114 -4.43 3.88 -1.57
CA SER A 114 -4.64 4.88 -2.62
C SER A 114 -3.43 4.99 -3.55
N VAL A 115 -2.23 5.01 -2.98
CA VAL A 115 -0.97 5.12 -3.73
C VAL A 115 -0.77 3.92 -4.64
N ILE A 116 -1.04 2.70 -4.17
CA ILE A 116 -0.81 1.50 -4.98
C ILE A 116 -1.72 1.43 -6.22
N TYR A 117 -2.95 1.93 -6.14
CA TYR A 117 -3.84 2.03 -7.32
C TYR A 117 -3.23 2.93 -8.40
N THR A 118 -2.81 4.13 -8.01
CA THR A 118 -2.17 5.09 -8.93
C THR A 118 -0.84 4.55 -9.46
N TYR A 119 -0.02 3.98 -8.57
CA TYR A 119 1.31 3.49 -8.92
C TYR A 119 1.27 2.30 -9.87
N SER A 120 0.30 1.40 -9.69
CA SER A 120 0.04 0.29 -10.63
C SER A 120 -0.35 0.80 -12.01
N ALA A 121 -1.17 1.84 -12.07
CA ALA A 121 -1.56 2.47 -13.32
C ALA A 121 -0.36 3.14 -14.03
N GLU A 122 0.57 3.73 -13.29
CA GLU A 122 1.79 4.33 -13.84
C GLU A 122 2.81 3.29 -14.34
N MET A 123 2.88 2.11 -13.70
CA MET A 123 3.81 1.04 -14.08
C MET A 123 3.30 0.17 -15.24
N ILE A 124 1.98 0.07 -15.44
CA ILE A 124 1.40 -0.76 -16.50
C ILE A 124 1.23 0.09 -17.78
N PRO A 125 1.65 -0.42 -18.95
CA PRO A 125 1.54 0.33 -20.20
C PRO A 125 0.08 0.66 -20.55
N THR A 126 -0.13 1.83 -21.15
CA THR A 126 -1.46 2.40 -21.48
C THR A 126 -2.40 1.39 -22.15
N THR A 127 -1.86 0.60 -23.10
CA THR A 127 -2.61 -0.39 -23.88
C THR A 127 -3.27 -1.50 -23.04
N ILE A 128 -2.68 -1.87 -21.90
CA ILE A 128 -3.18 -2.96 -21.03
C ILE A 128 -3.43 -2.50 -19.59
N ARG A 129 -3.35 -1.20 -19.32
CA ARG A 129 -3.45 -0.59 -17.98
C ARG A 129 -4.70 -1.04 -17.23
N SER A 130 -5.87 -0.85 -17.83
CA SER A 130 -7.15 -1.18 -17.19
C SER A 130 -7.26 -2.68 -16.89
N ALA A 131 -6.80 -3.54 -17.80
CA ALA A 131 -6.81 -4.98 -17.61
C ALA A 131 -5.82 -5.43 -16.52
N GLY A 132 -4.61 -4.84 -16.49
CA GLY A 132 -3.58 -5.17 -15.50
C GLY A 132 -3.94 -4.72 -14.10
N VAL A 133 -4.44 -3.48 -13.93
CA VAL A 133 -4.95 -2.99 -12.64
C VAL A 133 -6.16 -3.80 -12.19
N GLY A 134 -7.05 -4.17 -13.11
CA GLY A 134 -8.16 -5.07 -12.85
C GLY A 134 -7.70 -6.43 -12.31
N ALA A 135 -6.72 -7.06 -12.96
CA ALA A 135 -6.15 -8.34 -12.53
C ALA A 135 -5.50 -8.24 -11.14
N LEU A 136 -4.72 -7.19 -10.87
CA LEU A 136 -4.12 -6.95 -9.56
C LEU A 136 -5.20 -6.78 -8.47
N SER A 137 -6.26 -6.03 -8.76
CA SER A 137 -7.40 -5.86 -7.86
C SER A 137 -8.12 -7.20 -7.59
N THR A 138 -8.32 -8.04 -8.60
CA THR A 138 -8.89 -9.38 -8.42
C THR A 138 -8.00 -10.24 -7.54
N ILE A 139 -6.68 -10.21 -7.73
CA ILE A 139 -5.74 -10.96 -6.89
C ILE A 139 -5.78 -10.44 -5.44
N ALA A 140 -5.89 -9.13 -5.24
CA ALA A 140 -6.02 -8.52 -3.93
C ALA A 140 -7.28 -9.00 -3.16
N ARG A 141 -8.36 -9.38 -3.87
CA ARG A 141 -9.57 -9.92 -3.24
C ARG A 141 -9.32 -11.23 -2.51
N PHE A 142 -8.35 -12.04 -2.92
CA PHE A 142 -7.95 -13.22 -2.14
C PHE A 142 -7.40 -12.81 -0.77
N GLY A 143 -6.61 -11.74 -0.70
CA GLY A 143 -6.18 -11.15 0.58
C GLY A 143 -7.37 -10.68 1.42
N ALA A 144 -8.33 -9.99 0.81
CA ALA A 144 -9.56 -9.57 1.49
C ALA A 144 -10.40 -10.74 2.03
N MET A 145 -10.46 -11.86 1.30
CA MET A 145 -11.17 -13.07 1.73
C MET A 145 -10.51 -13.73 2.95
N LEU A 146 -9.18 -13.63 3.07
CA LEU A 146 -8.43 -14.19 4.21
C LEU A 146 -8.41 -13.25 5.43
N ALA A 147 -8.65 -11.95 5.24
CA ALA A 147 -8.67 -10.95 6.30
C ALA A 147 -9.58 -11.28 7.51
N PRO A 148 -10.84 -11.75 7.36
CA PRO A 148 -11.72 -12.05 8.51
C PRO A 148 -11.23 -13.21 9.39
N PHE A 149 -10.33 -14.05 8.90
CA PHE A 149 -9.78 -15.15 9.71
C PHE A 149 -8.77 -14.66 10.74
N VAL A 150 -8.10 -13.53 10.52
CA VAL A 150 -7.06 -13.03 11.44
C VAL A 150 -7.64 -12.52 12.77
N PRO A 151 -8.72 -11.71 12.80
CA PRO A 151 -9.35 -11.34 14.06
C PRO A 151 -9.79 -12.53 14.91
N LEU A 152 -10.16 -13.67 14.30
CA LEU A 152 -10.50 -14.90 15.03
C LEU A 152 -9.32 -15.46 15.83
N LEU A 153 -8.08 -15.29 15.35
CA LEU A 153 -6.88 -15.66 16.12
C LEU A 153 -6.70 -14.79 17.37
N GLY A 154 -7.26 -13.58 17.37
CA GLY A 154 -7.29 -12.68 18.52
C GLY A 154 -8.06 -13.24 19.73
N LEU A 155 -8.92 -14.25 19.53
CA LEU A 155 -9.60 -14.97 20.61
C LEU A 155 -8.64 -15.81 21.45
N TYR A 156 -7.54 -16.30 20.86
CA TYR A 156 -6.52 -17.08 21.54
C TYR A 156 -5.44 -16.17 22.12
N VAL A 157 -4.93 -15.25 21.30
CA VAL A 157 -3.85 -14.33 21.68
C VAL A 157 -4.21 -12.93 21.18
N LYS A 158 -4.65 -12.05 22.11
CA LYS A 158 -5.12 -10.68 21.81
C LYS A 158 -4.19 -9.85 20.89
N PRO A 159 -2.85 -9.84 21.07
CA PRO A 159 -1.97 -9.01 20.25
C PRO A 159 -1.62 -9.61 18.88
N LEU A 160 -1.93 -10.89 18.66
CA LEU A 160 -1.51 -11.64 17.47
C LEU A 160 -2.01 -11.03 16.14
N PRO A 161 -3.27 -10.57 16.02
CA PRO A 161 -3.76 -9.95 14.79
C PRO A 161 -2.96 -8.72 14.38
N LEU A 162 -2.66 -7.84 15.35
CA LEU A 162 -1.93 -6.60 15.12
C LEU A 162 -0.47 -6.87 14.73
N ILE A 163 0.19 -7.82 15.39
CA ILE A 163 1.55 -8.22 15.04
C ILE A 163 1.61 -8.82 13.62
N LEU A 164 0.64 -9.66 13.25
CA LEU A 164 0.57 -10.23 11.90
C LEU A 164 0.39 -9.15 10.82
N PHE A 165 -0.54 -8.21 11.04
CA PHE A 165 -0.69 -7.07 10.13
C PHE A 165 0.57 -6.22 10.06
N GLY A 166 1.24 -6.02 11.21
CA GLY A 166 2.49 -5.28 11.30
C GLY A 166 3.62 -5.91 10.48
N ILE A 167 3.84 -7.22 10.62
CA ILE A 167 4.89 -7.95 9.89
C ILE A 167 4.63 -7.94 8.38
N LEU A 168 3.39 -8.21 7.95
CA LEU A 168 3.03 -8.21 6.53
C LEU A 168 3.24 -6.82 5.91
N SER A 169 2.80 -5.77 6.60
CA SER A 169 3.01 -4.38 6.19
C SER A 169 4.50 -3.99 6.18
N LEU A 170 5.30 -4.50 7.11
CA LEU A 170 6.75 -4.26 7.16
C LEU A 170 7.44 -4.83 5.92
N VAL A 171 7.14 -6.10 5.58
CA VAL A 171 7.67 -6.74 4.38
C VAL A 171 7.18 -6.01 3.13
N GLY A 172 5.93 -5.53 3.12
CA GLY A 172 5.38 -4.69 2.04
C GLY A 172 6.18 -3.40 1.86
N GLY A 173 6.37 -2.64 2.94
CA GLY A 173 7.13 -1.40 2.93
C GLY A 173 8.59 -1.58 2.51
N VAL A 174 9.26 -2.66 2.95
CA VAL A 174 10.63 -2.98 2.55
C VAL A 174 10.71 -3.37 1.08
N THR A 175 9.80 -4.24 0.62
CA THR A 175 9.77 -4.65 -0.79
C THR A 175 9.43 -3.50 -1.72
N ALA A 176 8.60 -2.55 -1.27
CA ALA A 176 8.25 -1.32 -1.99
C ALA A 176 9.48 -0.45 -2.32
N PHE A 177 10.57 -0.51 -1.55
CA PHE A 177 11.81 0.24 -1.85
C PHE A 177 12.53 -0.21 -3.12
N PHE A 178 12.35 -1.47 -3.50
CA PHE A 178 12.98 -2.05 -4.68
C PHE A 178 12.28 -1.66 -5.98
N LEU A 179 11.11 -1.01 -5.92
CA LEU A 179 10.43 -0.53 -7.11
C LEU A 179 11.01 0.82 -7.58
N PRO A 180 10.99 1.08 -8.90
CA PRO A 180 11.49 2.34 -9.44
C PRO A 180 10.57 3.53 -9.12
N GLU A 181 11.12 4.71 -8.89
CA GLU A 181 10.30 5.92 -8.73
C GLU A 181 9.62 6.29 -10.07
N THR A 182 8.33 6.60 -10.02
CA THR A 182 7.50 6.98 -11.19
C THR A 182 7.18 8.48 -11.22
N LEU A 183 7.49 9.22 -10.15
CA LEU A 183 7.24 10.66 -10.08
C LEU A 183 7.87 11.42 -11.26
N LYS A 184 7.03 12.19 -11.99
CA LYS A 184 7.41 13.02 -13.16
C LYS A 184 7.98 12.25 -14.36
N LYS A 185 7.86 10.93 -14.41
CA LYS A 185 8.24 10.15 -15.58
C LYS A 185 7.10 10.07 -16.59
N LYS A 186 7.44 10.05 -17.88
CA LYS A 186 6.47 9.80 -18.95
C LYS A 186 5.86 8.41 -18.76
N LEU A 187 4.54 8.32 -18.90
CA LEU A 187 3.85 7.03 -18.82
C LEU A 187 4.31 6.14 -19.98
N PRO A 188 4.68 4.88 -19.72
CA PRO A 188 5.09 3.98 -20.78
C PRO A 188 3.89 3.67 -21.68
N ASP A 189 4.07 3.88 -22.99
CA ASP A 189 3.08 3.50 -24.00
C ASP A 189 3.29 2.06 -24.47
N THR A 190 4.53 1.57 -24.36
CA THR A 190 4.92 0.20 -24.75
C THR A 190 5.48 -0.62 -23.59
N VAL A 191 5.52 -1.94 -23.77
CA VAL A 191 6.09 -2.89 -22.78
C VAL A 191 7.59 -2.65 -22.61
N GLU A 192 8.30 -2.31 -23.70
CA GLU A 192 9.73 -2.02 -23.68
C GLU A 192 10.06 -0.74 -22.88
N GLU A 193 9.21 0.28 -22.97
CA GLU A 193 9.32 1.49 -22.13
C GLU A 193 9.05 1.19 -20.65
N ALA A 194 8.08 0.32 -20.35
CA ALA A 194 7.83 -0.13 -18.97
C ALA A 194 9.02 -0.91 -18.37
N GLU A 195 9.80 -1.62 -19.21
CA GLU A 195 11.05 -2.26 -18.80
C GLU A 195 12.20 -1.28 -18.57
N ARG A 196 12.24 -0.17 -19.32
CA ARG A 196 13.24 0.88 -19.17
C ARG A 196 12.99 1.78 -17.97
N LEU A 197 11.75 1.85 -17.48
CA LEU A 197 11.36 2.65 -16.33
C LEU A 197 12.32 2.41 -15.13
N GLY A 198 13.10 3.42 -14.76
CA GLY A 198 14.06 3.34 -13.66
C GLY A 198 15.50 2.96 -14.03
N LYS A 199 15.84 2.89 -15.33
CA LYS A 199 17.23 2.89 -15.82
C LYS A 199 17.71 4.34 -16.09
N ILE A 200 19.02 4.55 -16.05
CA ILE A 200 19.70 5.87 -16.12
C ILE A 200 19.38 6.64 -17.42
N GLU A 201 18.97 5.97 -18.49
CA GLU A 201 18.60 6.61 -19.77
C GLU A 201 17.39 7.56 -19.65
N ASP A 202 16.43 7.28 -18.76
CA ASP A 202 15.30 8.19 -18.49
C ASP A 202 15.76 9.55 -17.92
N ASP A 203 16.82 9.55 -17.10
CA ASP A 203 17.37 10.77 -16.50
C ASP A 203 18.15 11.60 -17.53
N ILE A 204 18.67 10.99 -18.59
CA ILE A 204 19.38 11.67 -19.68
C ILE A 204 18.38 12.32 -20.65
N GLU A 205 17.29 11.64 -21.01
CA GLU A 205 16.22 12.22 -21.83
C GLU A 205 15.53 13.39 -21.12
N MET A 206 15.19 13.26 -19.83
CA MET A 206 14.64 14.38 -19.03
C MET A 206 15.60 15.57 -18.90
N ARG A 207 16.91 15.33 -18.86
CA ARG A 207 17.92 16.41 -18.80
C ARG A 207 18.18 17.04 -20.17
N SER A 208 17.73 16.42 -21.26
CA SER A 208 17.81 16.92 -22.64
C SER A 208 16.56 17.71 -23.07
N GLU A 209 15.44 17.61 -22.34
CA GLU A 209 14.22 18.44 -22.54
C GLU A 209 14.05 19.66 -21.58
N PRO A 210 15.06 20.47 -21.16
CA PRO A 210 14.77 21.60 -20.28
C PRO A 210 14.01 22.78 -20.92
N PHE A 211 13.67 22.78 -22.21
CA PHE A 211 13.01 23.93 -22.86
C PHE A 211 12.06 23.54 -23.99
N LYS A 212 10.79 23.33 -23.67
CA LYS A 212 9.58 23.54 -24.51
C LYS A 212 8.39 23.22 -23.58
N GLN A 213 7.46 24.08 -23.19
CA GLN A 213 6.91 25.39 -23.59
C GLN A 213 6.19 25.92 -22.32
N SER A 214 6.31 27.18 -21.88
CA SER A 214 5.50 28.36 -22.29
C SER A 214 4.02 28.09 -22.52
#